data_AF-A0AAD4BJE2-F1
#
_entry.id   AF-A0AAD4BJE2-F1
#
_cell.length_a   1.000
_cell.length_b   1.000
_cell.length_c   1.000
_cell.angle_alpha   90.00
_cell.angle_beta   90.00
_cell.angle_gamma   90.00
#
_symmetry.space_group_name_H-M   'P 1'
#
loop_
_entity.id
_entity.type
_entity.pdbx_description
1 polymer ?
#
loop_
_entity_poly.entity_id
_entity_poly.type
_entity_poly.pdbx_seq_one_letter_code
_entity_poly.pdbx_strand_id
1 'polypeptide(L)'
;MKRVFVPTALHAELTEYTNLVRVLRTTRTLDLTAHLLHHAAQYKDNEADTWTSWPLIDCTVPEWSFEDEIRQLGETVVRARDGDDDELDSDLDLDLDGLSPGAANRLVFHTGAVLVHILNLLADQRPAVPGSMQNRLWPMNWEDVISLLAVSGVVHPTIVARAEKRLERIYGPSTTTTKAMERLTSATSARARSALLAVPEEDQLLLALPTLSRTYRNDGKGNAIGTGAGSNRAPSLIRTRTRMHSKMLLTKISHPHCI
;
A
#
# COMPACT_ATOMS: atom_id res chain seq x y z
N MET A 1 28.66 -2.07 50.24
CA MET A 1 28.71 -1.77 48.79
C MET A 1 28.30 -0.31 48.59
N LYS A 2 29.24 0.56 48.17
CA LYS A 2 28.94 1.97 47.88
C LYS A 2 28.24 2.05 46.52
N ARG A 3 27.07 2.68 46.46
CA ARG A 3 26.33 2.86 45.20
C ARG A 3 27.05 3.93 44.37
N VAL A 4 27.24 3.65 43.09
CA VAL A 4 27.82 4.60 42.14
C VAL A 4 26.84 5.76 41.99
N PHE A 5 27.31 6.97 42.29
CA PHE A 5 26.50 8.18 42.19
C PHE A 5 26.44 8.61 40.73
N VAL A 6 25.24 8.54 40.14
CA VAL A 6 25.00 8.98 38.77
C VAL A 6 24.49 10.43 38.80
N PRO A 7 25.10 11.36 38.05
CA PRO A 7 24.65 12.76 38.00
C PRO A 7 23.18 12.90 37.59
N THR A 8 22.47 13.84 38.21
CA THR A 8 21.04 14.07 38.02
C THR A 8 20.65 14.43 36.59
N ALA A 9 21.50 15.18 35.89
CA ALA A 9 21.30 15.51 34.46
C ALA A 9 21.23 14.23 33.61
N LEU A 10 22.12 13.28 33.87
CA LEU A 10 22.21 12.01 33.16
C LEU A 10 21.02 11.10 33.49
N HIS A 11 20.48 11.19 34.70
CA HIS A 11 19.24 10.50 35.07
C HIS A 11 18.01 11.07 34.37
N ALA A 12 17.94 12.39 34.16
CA ALA A 12 16.85 13.02 33.42
C ALA A 12 16.86 12.59 31.96
N GLU A 13 18.04 12.64 31.32
CA GLU A 13 18.25 12.19 29.94
C GLU A 13 17.88 10.71 29.78
N LEU A 14 18.38 9.83 30.66
CA LEU A 14 18.05 8.40 30.60
C LEU A 14 16.55 8.14 30.79
N THR A 15 15.87 8.90 31.65
CA THR A 15 14.42 8.76 31.86
C THR A 15 13.64 9.24 30.63
N GLU A 16 14.09 10.30 29.98
CA GLU A 16 13.54 10.81 28.72
C GLU A 16 13.70 9.77 27.60
N TYR A 17 14.90 9.20 27.41
CA TYR A 17 15.14 8.12 26.45
C TYR A 17 14.28 6.88 26.73
N THR A 18 14.07 6.54 28.01
CA THR A 18 13.25 5.37 28.37
C THR A 18 11.78 5.61 28.09
N ASN A 19 11.30 6.84 28.25
CA ASN A 19 9.93 7.22 27.90
C ASN A 19 9.73 7.30 26.38
N LEU A 20 10.71 7.79 25.63
CA LEU A 20 10.74 7.78 24.16
C LEU A 20 10.58 6.35 23.61
N VAL A 21 11.35 5.40 24.15
CA VAL A 21 11.26 3.99 23.76
C VAL A 21 9.91 3.38 24.08
N ARG A 22 9.25 3.80 25.17
CA ARG A 22 7.90 3.33 25.50
C ARG A 22 6.87 3.86 24.51
N VAL A 23 6.87 5.16 24.22
CA VAL A 23 5.91 5.79 23.30
C VAL A 23 6.00 5.22 21.89
N LEU A 24 7.22 5.00 21.39
CA LEU A 24 7.48 4.39 20.08
C LEU A 24 7.02 2.92 19.98
N ARG A 25 6.87 2.22 21.11
CA ARG A 25 6.51 0.79 21.13
C ARG A 25 5.06 0.52 21.50
N THR A 26 4.36 1.46 22.13
CA THR A 26 2.98 1.24 22.58
C THR A 26 1.93 1.75 21.60
N THR A 27 2.30 2.58 20.62
CA THR A 27 1.31 3.27 19.79
C THR A 27 1.27 2.69 18.37
N ARG A 28 0.58 1.55 18.26
CA ARG A 28 -0.16 1.04 17.09
C ARG A 28 0.44 1.32 15.70
N THR A 29 1.28 0.39 15.23
CA THR A 29 1.63 0.24 13.80
C THR A 29 0.43 -0.07 12.89
N LEU A 30 -0.73 -0.44 13.46
CA LEU A 30 -1.96 -0.77 12.74
C LEU A 30 -2.83 0.43 12.33
N ASP A 31 -2.46 1.65 12.73
CA ASP A 31 -3.21 2.88 12.40
C ASP A 31 -2.37 3.90 11.61
N LEU A 32 -1.19 3.47 11.13
CA LEU A 32 -0.30 4.31 10.32
C LEU A 32 -0.97 4.69 9.00
N THR A 33 -1.76 3.81 8.41
CA THR A 33 -2.44 4.09 7.13
C THR A 33 -3.50 5.17 7.28
N ALA A 34 -4.27 5.17 8.38
CA ALA A 34 -5.27 6.20 8.66
C ALA A 34 -4.62 7.52 9.07
N HIS A 35 -3.55 7.47 9.87
CA HIS A 35 -2.78 8.67 10.22
C HIS A 35 -2.11 9.30 9.00
N LEU A 36 -1.51 8.50 8.11
CA LEU A 36 -0.90 9.00 6.87
C LEU A 36 -1.95 9.58 5.91
N LEU A 37 -3.14 8.98 5.83
CA LEU A 37 -4.26 9.55 5.06
C LEU A 37 -4.79 10.86 5.67
N HIS A 38 -4.85 10.96 7.00
CA HIS A 38 -5.33 12.15 7.69
C HIS A 38 -4.30 13.29 7.64
N HIS A 39 -3.02 12.98 7.78
CA HIS A 39 -1.92 13.95 7.69
C HIS A 39 -1.73 14.47 6.26
N ALA A 40 -1.86 13.60 5.24
CA ALA A 40 -1.87 14.02 3.83
C ALA A 40 -3.01 15.00 3.49
N ALA A 41 -4.13 14.92 4.23
CA ALA A 41 -5.25 15.86 4.08
C ALA A 41 -5.07 17.17 4.87
N GLN A 42 -4.12 17.25 5.81
CA GLN A 42 -3.97 18.37 6.77
C GLN A 42 -2.75 19.28 6.52
N TYR A 43 -1.93 19.04 5.49
CA TYR A 43 -0.77 19.89 5.14
C TYR A 43 -1.13 21.23 4.48
N LYS A 44 -1.99 22.01 5.13
CA LYS A 44 -2.12 23.45 4.89
C LYS A 44 -2.11 24.13 6.25
N ASP A 45 -1.00 24.81 6.53
CA ASP A 45 -0.71 25.58 7.75
C ASP A 45 -0.53 24.74 9.02
N ASN A 46 0.71 24.36 9.35
CA ASN A 46 1.36 24.87 10.57
C ASN A 46 2.79 24.34 10.75
N GLU A 47 3.57 25.25 11.33
CA GLU A 47 4.97 25.20 11.72
C GLU A 47 5.24 24.14 12.81
N ALA A 48 6.29 23.35 12.60
CA ALA A 48 7.02 22.52 13.57
C ALA A 48 6.23 21.42 14.31
N ASP A 49 6.08 20.25 13.69
CA ASP A 49 5.95 18.99 14.43
C ASP A 49 7.14 18.07 14.14
N THR A 50 8.07 18.07 15.10
CA THR A 50 9.42 17.50 15.07
C THR A 50 9.38 16.01 15.39
N TRP A 51 8.65 15.22 14.60
CA TRP A 51 8.58 13.77 14.78
C TRP A 51 9.03 13.06 13.51
N THR A 52 10.35 13.01 13.30
CA THR A 52 11.18 11.78 13.23
C THR A 52 12.55 12.09 12.62
N SER A 53 13.57 12.35 13.45
CA SER A 53 14.98 12.19 13.04
C SER A 53 15.47 10.80 13.47
N TRP A 54 15.03 9.77 12.75
CA TRP A 54 15.87 8.59 12.59
C TRP A 54 17.18 9.02 11.91
N PRO A 55 18.33 8.35 12.12
CA PRO A 55 19.56 8.72 11.41
C PRO A 55 19.49 8.23 9.96
N LEU A 56 18.49 8.70 9.20
CA LEU A 56 18.64 8.95 7.78
C LEU A 56 19.51 10.19 7.72
N ILE A 57 20.81 9.97 7.57
CA ILE A 57 21.81 10.96 7.13
C ILE A 57 21.11 11.89 6.13
N ASP A 58 20.93 13.16 6.47
CA ASP A 58 20.37 14.25 5.66
C ASP A 58 19.87 13.82 4.28
N CYS A 59 18.80 13.03 4.24
CA CYS A 59 18.24 12.57 2.99
C CYS A 59 17.49 13.78 2.45
N THR A 60 18.06 14.41 1.43
CA THR A 60 17.40 15.50 0.71
C THR A 60 16.00 15.05 0.36
N VAL A 61 14.99 15.84 0.76
CA VAL A 61 13.61 15.61 0.33
C VAL A 61 13.65 15.45 -1.18
N PRO A 62 13.16 14.32 -1.73
CA PRO A 62 13.23 14.09 -3.16
C PRO A 62 12.52 15.25 -3.87
N GLU A 63 13.19 15.84 -4.85
CA GLU A 63 12.62 16.94 -5.64
C GLU A 63 11.39 16.47 -6.43
N TRP A 64 11.27 15.16 -6.65
CA TRP A 64 10.23 14.55 -7.48
C TRP A 64 9.25 13.77 -6.63
N SER A 65 7.96 13.97 -6.90
CA SER A 65 6.91 13.18 -6.26
C SER A 65 6.90 11.76 -6.82
N PHE A 66 6.36 10.82 -6.05
CA PHE A 66 6.11 9.46 -6.52
C PHE A 66 5.27 9.43 -7.81
N GLU A 67 4.33 10.37 -7.95
CA GLU A 67 3.49 10.46 -9.15
C GLU A 67 4.31 10.86 -10.38
N ASP A 68 5.24 11.79 -10.22
CA ASP A 68 6.10 12.27 -11.30
C ASP A 68 7.08 11.19 -11.75
N GLU A 69 7.68 10.46 -10.81
CA GLU A 69 8.57 9.33 -11.10
C GLU A 69 7.83 8.23 -11.88
N ILE A 70 6.64 7.83 -11.43
CA ILE A 70 5.86 6.79 -12.11
C ILE A 70 5.37 7.26 -13.48
N ARG A 71 5.02 8.54 -13.64
CA ARG A 71 4.64 9.12 -14.94
C ARG A 71 5.81 9.05 -15.91
N GLN A 72 6.98 9.51 -15.50
CA GLN A 72 8.18 9.52 -16.33
C GLN A 72 8.63 8.10 -16.70
N LEU A 73 8.58 7.15 -15.76
CA LEU A 73 8.85 5.74 -16.05
C LEU A 73 7.86 5.17 -17.06
N GLY A 74 6.57 5.51 -16.92
CA GLY A 74 5.52 5.13 -17.88
C GLY A 74 5.81 5.66 -19.28
N GLU A 75 6.16 6.94 -19.41
CA GLU A 75 6.55 7.57 -20.67
C GLU A 75 7.80 6.93 -21.28
N THR A 76 8.82 6.63 -20.45
CA THR A 76 10.04 5.95 -20.89
C THR A 76 9.73 4.57 -21.47
N VAL A 77 8.82 3.81 -20.85
CA VAL A 77 8.42 2.48 -21.34
C VAL A 77 7.62 2.57 -22.64
N VAL A 78 6.78 3.59 -22.80
CA VAL A 78 6.05 3.82 -24.06
C VAL A 78 7.04 4.17 -25.19
N ARG A 79 7.97 5.10 -24.94
CA ARG A 79 9.01 5.46 -25.91
C ARG A 79 9.89 4.27 -26.30
N ALA A 80 10.30 3.46 -25.33
CA ALA A 80 11.10 2.26 -25.59
C ALA A 80 10.36 1.20 -26.41
N ARG A 81 9.03 1.25 -26.48
CA ARG A 81 8.21 0.33 -27.26
C ARG A 81 7.99 0.83 -28.68
N ASP A 82 7.91 2.14 -28.87
CA ASP A 82 7.69 2.76 -30.17
C ASP A 82 9.01 3.02 -30.93
N GLY A 83 10.14 3.13 -30.21
CA GLY A 83 11.45 3.51 -30.77
C GLY A 83 12.40 2.36 -31.12
N ASP A 84 11.95 1.11 -31.20
CA ASP A 84 12.81 -0.03 -31.59
C ASP A 84 12.97 -0.16 -33.12
N ASP A 85 12.32 0.71 -33.92
CA ASP A 85 12.25 0.57 -35.39
C ASP A 85 12.93 1.67 -36.22
N ASP A 86 13.38 2.83 -35.68
CA ASP A 86 14.01 3.87 -36.53
C ASP A 86 15.22 4.56 -35.86
N GLU A 87 16.40 4.04 -36.14
CA GLU A 87 17.72 4.67 -35.95
C GLU A 87 17.91 5.82 -36.97
N LEU A 88 16.97 6.77 -37.02
CA LEU A 88 17.00 7.92 -37.92
C LEU A 88 17.12 9.21 -37.11
N ASP A 89 18.33 9.76 -37.18
CA ASP A 89 18.83 11.09 -36.85
C ASP A 89 17.77 12.21 -36.90
N SER A 90 16.93 12.31 -35.85
CA SER A 90 15.89 13.34 -35.77
C SER A 90 16.09 14.21 -34.54
N ASP A 91 16.83 15.29 -34.73
CA ASP A 91 16.84 16.51 -33.92
C ASP A 91 15.46 17.24 -33.95
N LEU A 92 14.39 16.55 -34.31
CA LEU A 92 13.04 17.07 -34.22
C LEU A 92 12.51 16.70 -32.84
N ASP A 93 12.51 17.70 -31.95
CA ASP A 93 11.68 17.75 -30.74
C ASP A 93 10.19 17.69 -31.13
N LEU A 94 9.76 16.57 -31.72
CA LEU A 94 8.36 16.24 -31.85
C LEU A 94 7.88 16.04 -30.43
N ASP A 95 6.97 16.92 -30.00
CA ASP A 95 6.15 16.79 -28.81
C ASP A 95 5.41 15.45 -28.87
N LEU A 96 6.11 14.36 -28.57
CA LEU A 96 5.55 13.02 -28.48
C LEU A 96 4.47 13.13 -27.40
N ASP A 97 3.23 12.91 -27.84
CA ASP A 97 2.05 12.92 -26.97
C ASP A 97 2.34 12.03 -25.77
N GLY A 98 2.63 12.68 -24.63
CA GLY A 98 2.99 12.01 -23.39
C GLY A 98 1.90 11.04 -22.94
N LEU A 99 2.20 10.26 -21.90
CA LEU A 99 1.23 9.32 -21.37
C LEU A 99 -0.05 10.08 -21.00
N SER A 100 -1.19 9.68 -21.58
CA SER A 100 -2.49 10.29 -21.28
C SER A 100 -2.67 10.45 -19.76
N PRO A 101 -3.11 11.62 -19.25
CA PRO A 101 -3.19 11.86 -17.80
C PRO A 101 -4.05 10.83 -17.08
N GLY A 102 -5.09 10.30 -17.74
CA GLY A 102 -5.91 9.21 -17.19
C GLY A 102 -5.18 7.87 -17.08
N ALA A 103 -4.27 7.58 -18.01
CA ALA A 103 -3.42 6.39 -17.93
C ALA A 103 -2.34 6.55 -16.85
N ALA A 104 -1.73 7.73 -16.74
CA ALA A 104 -0.76 8.06 -15.70
C ALA A 104 -1.37 7.86 -14.30
N ASN A 105 -2.55 8.44 -14.04
CA ASN A 105 -3.20 8.32 -12.73
C ASN A 105 -3.54 6.86 -12.36
N ARG A 106 -3.97 6.04 -13.34
CA ARG A 106 -4.21 4.61 -13.12
C ARG A 106 -2.92 3.86 -12.81
N LEU A 107 -1.83 4.18 -13.52
CA LEU A 107 -0.51 3.59 -13.28
C LEU A 107 0.01 3.94 -11.89
N VAL A 108 -0.09 5.21 -11.47
CA VAL A 108 0.27 5.68 -10.13
C VAL A 108 -0.54 4.93 -9.07
N PHE A 109 -1.86 4.88 -9.22
CA PHE A 109 -2.74 4.19 -8.28
C PHE A 109 -2.39 2.70 -8.14
N HIS A 110 -2.24 2.01 -9.27
CA HIS A 110 -1.91 0.59 -9.26
C HIS A 110 -0.53 0.32 -8.66
N THR A 111 0.47 1.14 -9.02
CA THR A 111 1.83 1.01 -8.49
C THR A 111 1.87 1.28 -6.99
N GLY A 112 1.13 2.28 -6.50
CA GLY A 112 0.97 2.53 -5.07
C GLY A 112 0.33 1.36 -4.34
N ALA A 113 -0.73 0.75 -4.91
CA ALA A 113 -1.38 -0.42 -4.34
C ALA A 113 -0.43 -1.63 -4.25
N VAL A 114 0.36 -1.89 -5.31
CA VAL A 114 1.37 -2.94 -5.31
C VAL A 114 2.44 -2.67 -4.27
N LEU A 115 2.94 -1.43 -4.16
CA LEU A 115 3.95 -1.06 -3.17
C LEU A 115 3.45 -1.27 -1.73
N VAL A 116 2.24 -0.81 -1.42
CA VAL A 116 1.60 -1.04 -0.11
C VAL A 116 1.49 -2.53 0.19
N HIS A 117 1.09 -3.32 -0.80
CA HIS A 117 0.98 -4.76 -0.63
C HIS A 117 2.35 -5.43 -0.37
N ILE A 118 3.40 -5.01 -1.08
CA ILE A 118 4.78 -5.45 -0.83
C ILE A 118 5.21 -5.10 0.58
N LEU A 119 4.96 -3.87 1.04
CA LEU A 119 5.32 -3.42 2.38
C LEU A 119 4.57 -4.22 3.46
N ASN A 120 3.29 -4.53 3.24
CA ASN A 120 2.53 -5.38 4.14
C ASN A 120 3.11 -6.79 4.22
N LEU A 121 3.49 -7.40 3.08
CA LEU A 121 4.16 -8.70 3.09
C LEU A 121 5.46 -8.66 3.89
N LEU A 122 6.27 -7.62 3.71
CA LEU A 122 7.52 -7.45 4.45
C LEU A 122 7.27 -7.26 5.96
N ALA A 123 6.22 -6.53 6.31
CA ALA A 123 5.80 -6.34 7.70
C ALA A 123 5.32 -7.66 8.33
N ASP A 124 4.57 -8.48 7.59
CA ASP A 124 4.07 -9.78 8.05
C ASP A 124 5.18 -10.81 8.30
N GLN A 125 6.31 -10.68 7.59
CA GLN A 125 7.48 -11.52 7.87
C GLN A 125 8.20 -11.15 9.17
N ARG A 126 7.90 -9.99 9.77
CA ARG A 126 8.51 -9.59 11.03
C ARG A 126 7.68 -10.12 12.19
N PRO A 127 8.22 -11.06 13.01
CA PRO A 127 7.50 -11.50 14.20
C PRO A 127 7.25 -10.30 15.12
N ALA A 128 6.05 -10.24 15.70
CA ALA A 128 5.68 -9.24 16.68
C ALA A 128 6.54 -9.41 17.94
N VAL A 129 7.68 -8.71 17.98
CA VAL A 129 8.59 -8.75 19.12
C VAL A 129 8.35 -7.54 20.02
N PRO A 130 8.44 -7.69 21.35
CA PRO A 130 8.55 -6.54 22.23
C PRO A 130 9.74 -5.71 21.74
N GLY A 131 9.59 -4.41 21.49
CA GLY A 131 10.67 -3.64 20.85
C GLY A 131 12.05 -3.52 21.55
N SER A 132 12.31 -4.25 22.63
CA SER A 132 13.61 -4.41 23.29
C SER A 132 14.35 -5.56 22.61
N MET A 133 13.61 -6.35 21.83
CA MET A 133 14.05 -7.37 20.92
C MET A 133 13.94 -6.93 19.46
N GLN A 134 13.46 -5.71 19.16
CA GLN A 134 13.45 -5.20 17.77
C GLN A 134 14.88 -5.14 17.19
N ASN A 135 15.87 -4.73 17.99
CA ASN A 135 17.29 -4.75 17.60
C ASN A 135 17.89 -6.16 17.47
N ARG A 136 17.12 -7.21 17.81
CA ARG A 136 17.52 -8.61 17.65
C ARG A 136 16.90 -9.25 16.41
N LEU A 137 16.07 -8.51 15.66
CA LEU A 137 15.61 -8.96 14.36
C LEU A 137 16.76 -8.88 13.38
N TRP A 138 16.90 -9.93 12.58
CA TRP A 138 17.89 -9.97 11.52
C TRP A 138 17.60 -8.86 10.51
N PRO A 139 18.63 -8.15 10.02
CA PRO A 139 18.45 -7.28 8.88
C PRO A 139 17.93 -8.13 7.72
N MET A 140 16.92 -7.61 7.03
CA MET A 140 16.38 -8.26 5.85
C MET A 140 17.25 -7.87 4.67
N ASN A 141 17.85 -8.85 4.00
CA ASN A 141 18.70 -8.59 2.85
C ASN A 141 17.84 -8.51 1.58
N TRP A 142 18.41 -8.03 0.48
CA TRP A 142 17.66 -7.94 -0.78
C TRP A 142 17.23 -9.32 -1.30
N GLU A 143 18.00 -10.37 -1.00
CA GLU A 143 17.64 -11.76 -1.34
C GLU A 143 16.36 -12.20 -0.65
N ASP A 144 16.16 -11.79 0.61
CA ASP A 144 14.98 -12.12 1.40
C ASP A 144 13.73 -11.44 0.81
N VAL A 145 13.88 -10.18 0.38
CA VAL A 145 12.82 -9.42 -0.29
C VAL A 145 12.43 -10.10 -1.60
N ILE A 146 13.40 -10.43 -2.46
CA ILE A 146 13.15 -11.11 -3.74
C ILE A 146 12.50 -12.49 -3.52
N SER A 147 12.98 -13.26 -2.54
CA SER A 147 12.41 -14.56 -2.18
C SER A 147 10.97 -14.45 -1.71
N LEU A 148 10.66 -13.44 -0.89
CA LEU A 148 9.32 -13.19 -0.39
C LEU A 148 8.36 -12.80 -1.53
N LEU A 149 8.80 -11.91 -2.42
CA LEU A 149 8.01 -11.47 -3.58
C LEU A 149 7.76 -12.59 -4.58
N ALA A 150 8.74 -13.48 -4.76
CA ALA A 150 8.59 -14.69 -5.54
C ALA A 150 7.46 -15.55 -4.93
N VAL A 151 7.60 -15.94 -3.66
CA VAL A 151 6.66 -16.86 -2.99
C VAL A 151 5.24 -16.29 -2.87
N SER A 152 5.09 -14.98 -2.67
CA SER A 152 3.77 -14.35 -2.60
C SER A 152 3.04 -14.44 -3.95
N GLY A 153 3.75 -14.32 -5.06
CA GLY A 153 3.17 -14.29 -6.41
C GLY A 153 2.54 -12.95 -6.76
N VAL A 154 2.85 -11.90 -6.00
CA VAL A 154 2.35 -10.53 -6.22
C VAL A 154 2.97 -9.91 -7.46
N VAL A 155 4.23 -10.24 -7.71
CA VAL A 155 5.02 -9.71 -8.81
C VAL A 155 5.24 -10.81 -9.83
N HIS A 156 5.15 -10.46 -11.12
CA HIS A 156 5.34 -11.42 -12.19
C HIS A 156 6.76 -12.03 -12.14
N PRO A 157 6.92 -13.36 -12.35
CA PRO A 157 8.23 -14.03 -12.22
C PRO A 157 9.34 -13.42 -13.08
N THR A 158 9.02 -12.91 -14.27
CA THR A 158 10.01 -12.26 -15.14
C THR A 158 10.53 -10.95 -14.56
N ILE A 159 9.71 -10.20 -13.81
CA ILE A 159 10.12 -8.97 -13.15
C ILE A 159 11.05 -9.32 -11.98
N VAL A 160 10.70 -10.36 -11.22
CA VAL A 160 11.54 -10.87 -10.11
C VAL A 160 12.92 -11.29 -10.64
N ALA A 161 12.99 -12.09 -11.71
CA ALA A 161 14.26 -12.52 -12.30
C ALA A 161 15.10 -11.35 -12.86
N ARG A 162 14.44 -10.32 -13.43
CA ARG A 162 15.14 -9.10 -13.87
C ARG A 162 15.67 -8.28 -12.70
N ALA A 163 14.89 -8.15 -11.63
CA ALA A 163 15.28 -7.45 -10.42
C ALA A 163 16.46 -8.14 -9.73
N GLU A 164 16.41 -9.47 -9.60
CA GLU A 164 17.51 -10.30 -9.11
C GLU A 164 18.79 -10.05 -9.90
N LYS A 165 18.78 -10.21 -11.23
CA LYS A 165 19.96 -9.98 -12.09
C LYS A 165 20.54 -8.57 -11.95
N ARG A 166 19.68 -7.55 -11.72
CA ARG A 166 20.12 -6.17 -11.49
C ARG A 166 20.78 -6.02 -10.11
N LEU A 167 20.17 -6.59 -9.07
CA LEU A 167 20.68 -6.54 -7.71
C LEU A 167 21.99 -7.32 -7.59
N GLU A 168 22.14 -8.45 -8.27
CA GLU A 168 23.39 -9.21 -8.32
C GLU A 168 24.54 -8.42 -8.95
N ARG A 169 24.24 -7.57 -9.95
CA ARG A 169 25.24 -6.69 -10.55
C ARG A 169 25.74 -5.62 -9.56
N ILE A 170 24.86 -5.14 -8.68
CA ILE A 170 25.16 -4.05 -7.73
C ILE A 170 25.81 -4.60 -6.46
N TYR A 171 25.23 -5.65 -5.89
CA TYR A 171 25.61 -6.20 -4.59
C TYR A 171 26.48 -7.46 -4.67
N GLY A 172 26.67 -8.02 -5.87
CA GLY A 172 27.40 -9.26 -6.10
C GLY A 172 26.49 -10.48 -6.22
N PRO A 173 27.03 -11.62 -6.66
CA PRO A 173 26.26 -12.84 -6.88
C PRO A 173 25.64 -13.34 -5.59
N SER A 174 24.38 -13.73 -5.63
CA SER A 174 23.71 -14.22 -4.44
C SER A 174 24.16 -15.63 -4.09
N THR A 175 24.44 -15.88 -2.81
CA THR A 175 24.68 -17.23 -2.28
C THR A 175 23.37 -18.02 -2.07
N THR A 176 22.22 -17.34 -2.09
CA THR A 176 20.94 -17.90 -1.62
C THR A 176 19.90 -18.04 -2.73
N THR A 177 20.03 -17.31 -3.84
CA THR A 177 18.88 -17.10 -4.76
C THR A 177 18.50 -18.30 -5.63
N THR A 178 19.42 -19.24 -5.88
CA THR A 178 19.08 -20.50 -6.57
C THR A 178 17.95 -21.26 -5.85
N LYS A 179 17.90 -21.18 -4.52
CA LYS A 179 16.86 -21.82 -3.70
C LYS A 179 15.51 -21.08 -3.76
N ALA A 180 15.51 -19.78 -4.03
CA ALA A 180 14.29 -18.97 -4.04
C ALA A 180 13.43 -19.26 -5.28
N MET A 181 14.05 -19.32 -6.46
CA MET A 181 13.36 -19.71 -7.70
C MET A 181 12.86 -21.15 -7.67
N GLU A 182 13.64 -22.08 -7.11
CA GLU A 182 13.18 -23.47 -6.90
C GLU A 182 11.98 -23.55 -5.96
N ARG A 183 11.97 -22.73 -4.90
CA ARG A 183 10.79 -22.61 -4.01
C ARG A 183 9.60 -21.99 -4.72
N LEU A 184 9.82 -21.01 -5.59
CA LEU A 184 8.76 -20.41 -6.39
C LEU A 184 8.13 -21.42 -7.33
N THR A 185 8.93 -22.13 -8.12
CA THR A 185 8.42 -23.15 -9.06
C THR A 185 7.73 -24.29 -8.32
N SER A 186 8.23 -24.67 -7.14
CA SER A 186 7.59 -25.64 -6.26
C SER A 186 6.26 -25.12 -5.72
N ALA A 187 6.20 -23.87 -5.26
CA ALA A 187 5.01 -23.25 -4.70
C ALA A 187 3.93 -23.00 -5.76
N THR A 188 4.30 -22.57 -6.96
CA THR A 188 3.36 -22.43 -8.09
C THR A 188 2.84 -23.77 -8.55
N SER A 189 3.71 -24.78 -8.64
CA SER A 189 3.30 -26.16 -8.95
C SER A 189 2.38 -26.75 -7.88
N ALA A 190 2.60 -26.41 -6.60
CA ALA A 190 1.72 -26.81 -5.50
C ALA A 190 0.38 -26.06 -5.56
N ARG A 191 0.37 -24.74 -5.79
CA ARG A 191 -0.86 -23.95 -5.95
C ARG A 191 -1.68 -24.41 -7.16
N ALA A 192 -1.04 -24.70 -8.29
CA ALA A 192 -1.72 -25.24 -9.49
C ALA A 192 -2.33 -26.61 -9.20
N ARG A 193 -1.61 -27.49 -8.48
CA ARG A 193 -2.16 -28.78 -8.02
C ARG A 193 -3.33 -28.59 -7.05
N SER A 194 -3.22 -27.69 -6.07
CA SER A 194 -4.31 -27.39 -5.15
C SER A 194 -5.52 -26.79 -5.87
N ALA A 195 -5.32 -25.93 -6.88
CA ALA A 195 -6.39 -25.35 -7.68
C ALA A 195 -7.11 -26.41 -8.54
N LEU A 196 -6.36 -27.40 -9.06
CA LEU A 196 -6.94 -28.55 -9.76
C LEU A 196 -7.74 -29.48 -8.83
N LEU A 197 -7.36 -29.58 -7.56
CA LEU A 197 -8.09 -30.36 -6.55
C LEU A 197 -9.26 -29.58 -5.95
N ALA A 198 -9.19 -28.25 -5.94
CA ALA A 198 -10.30 -27.36 -5.61
C ALA A 198 -11.34 -27.29 -6.74
N VAL A 199 -11.62 -28.43 -7.38
CA VAL A 199 -12.86 -28.62 -8.12
C VAL A 199 -13.99 -28.25 -7.14
N PRO A 200 -14.93 -27.37 -7.52
CA PRO A 200 -16.04 -27.01 -6.66
C PRO A 200 -16.90 -28.25 -6.44
N GLU A 201 -16.63 -29.00 -5.37
CA GLU A 201 -17.45 -30.12 -4.91
C GLU A 201 -18.82 -29.62 -4.39
N GLU A 202 -19.04 -28.30 -4.36
CA GLU A 202 -20.32 -27.69 -3.99
C GLU A 202 -21.41 -27.88 -5.07
N ASP A 203 -21.05 -28.22 -6.32
CA ASP A 203 -22.06 -28.55 -7.36
C ASP A 203 -22.49 -30.03 -7.37
N GLN A 204 -21.81 -30.93 -6.64
CA GLN A 204 -22.27 -32.32 -6.51
C GLN A 204 -23.17 -32.56 -5.29
N LEU A 205 -23.13 -31.69 -4.27
CA LEU A 205 -23.96 -31.83 -3.08
C LEU A 205 -25.33 -31.11 -3.17
N LEU A 206 -25.55 -30.27 -4.20
CA LEU A 206 -26.83 -29.59 -4.44
C LEU A 206 -27.84 -30.41 -5.26
N LEU A 207 -27.44 -31.55 -5.85
CA LEU A 207 -28.35 -32.42 -6.64
C LEU A 207 -29.01 -33.55 -5.83
N ALA A 208 -28.75 -33.66 -4.52
CA ALA A 208 -29.25 -34.75 -3.68
C ALA A 208 -30.18 -34.32 -2.53
N LEU A 209 -30.83 -33.14 -2.61
CA LEU A 209 -31.90 -32.80 -1.67
C LEU A 209 -33.27 -33.18 -2.25
N PRO A 210 -34.03 -34.10 -1.62
CA PRO A 210 -35.40 -34.38 -2.04
C PRO A 210 -36.24 -33.12 -1.86
N THR A 211 -36.93 -32.76 -2.93
CA THR A 211 -37.85 -31.62 -3.05
C THR A 211 -39.01 -31.76 -2.06
N LEU A 212 -38.82 -31.28 -0.83
CA LEU A 212 -39.90 -31.06 0.13
C LEU A 212 -40.74 -29.88 -0.38
N SER A 213 -41.80 -30.23 -1.12
CA SER A 213 -42.85 -29.34 -1.57
C SER A 213 -43.53 -28.68 -0.37
N ARG A 214 -43.05 -27.49 -0.01
CA ARG A 214 -43.64 -26.66 1.04
C ARG A 214 -44.83 -25.89 0.46
N THR A 215 -46.01 -26.48 0.58
CA THR A 215 -47.29 -25.80 0.33
C THR A 215 -47.46 -24.69 1.36
N TYR A 216 -47.33 -23.43 0.92
CA TYR A 216 -47.71 -22.28 1.74
C TYR A 216 -49.24 -22.18 1.79
N ARG A 217 -49.81 -22.65 2.89
CA ARG A 217 -51.19 -22.43 3.30
C ARG A 217 -51.29 -21.01 3.86
N ASN A 218 -51.95 -20.15 3.10
CA ASN A 218 -52.23 -18.77 3.45
C ASN A 218 -53.51 -18.75 4.30
N ASP A 219 -53.38 -18.80 5.62
CA ASP A 219 -54.49 -18.58 6.56
C ASP A 219 -54.23 -17.30 7.35
N GLY A 220 -54.99 -16.25 7.03
CA GLY A 220 -55.03 -15.02 7.81
C GLY A 220 -55.90 -15.15 9.05
N LYS A 221 -55.64 -14.31 10.06
CA LYS A 221 -56.62 -13.46 10.77
C LYS A 221 -55.94 -12.78 11.96
N GLY A 222 -56.44 -11.59 12.27
CA GLY A 222 -55.83 -10.59 13.13
C GLY A 222 -55.94 -10.84 14.64
N ASN A 223 -55.26 -9.98 15.40
CA ASN A 223 -55.75 -9.29 16.60
C ASN A 223 -54.69 -8.25 17.00
N ALA A 224 -54.99 -6.94 16.96
CA ALA A 224 -55.57 -6.14 18.05
C ALA A 224 -54.60 -5.82 19.21
N ILE A 225 -54.30 -4.52 19.30
CA ILE A 225 -54.24 -3.66 20.49
C ILE A 225 -53.23 -4.06 21.58
N GLY A 226 -52.17 -3.25 21.68
CA GLY A 226 -51.25 -3.24 22.82
C GLY A 226 -50.42 -1.96 22.84
N THR A 227 -51.04 -0.87 23.28
CA THR A 227 -50.38 0.39 23.65
C THR A 227 -49.38 0.15 24.78
N GLY A 228 -48.11 0.42 24.52
CA GLY A 228 -47.05 0.37 25.52
C GLY A 228 -45.99 1.42 25.22
N ALA A 229 -46.12 2.57 25.88
CA ALA A 229 -45.19 3.66 25.85
C ALA A 229 -43.79 3.21 26.31
N GLY A 230 -42.80 3.40 25.45
CA GLY A 230 -41.40 3.07 25.71
C GLY A 230 -40.50 4.08 25.00
N SER A 231 -40.45 5.28 25.57
CA SER A 231 -39.45 6.30 25.27
C SER A 231 -38.06 5.70 25.28
N ASN A 232 -37.34 5.75 24.15
CA ASN A 232 -35.88 5.95 24.15
C ASN A 232 -35.41 6.48 22.78
N ARG A 233 -35.08 7.78 22.82
CA ARG A 233 -34.17 8.56 21.98
C ARG A 233 -33.54 7.84 20.78
N ALA A 234 -33.99 8.23 19.59
CA ALA A 234 -33.22 8.10 18.35
C ALA A 234 -32.08 9.14 18.33
N PRO A 235 -30.89 8.82 17.81
CA PRO A 235 -29.89 9.81 17.43
C PRO A 235 -30.33 10.52 16.14
N SER A 236 -30.27 11.85 16.20
CA SER A 236 -30.59 12.79 15.14
C SER A 236 -29.76 12.54 13.87
N LEU A 237 -30.45 12.22 12.78
CA LEU A 237 -29.96 12.36 11.40
C LEU A 237 -29.71 13.86 11.12
N ILE A 238 -28.44 14.26 11.16
CA ILE A 238 -28.02 15.58 10.65
C ILE A 238 -28.05 15.51 9.13
N ARG A 239 -29.15 16.03 8.58
CA ARG A 239 -29.37 16.27 7.16
C ARG A 239 -28.71 17.60 6.79
N THR A 240 -27.44 17.60 6.42
CA THR A 240 -26.82 18.79 5.79
C THR A 240 -27.24 18.85 4.32
N ARG A 241 -28.21 19.72 4.07
CA ARG A 241 -28.67 20.12 2.75
C ARG A 241 -27.83 21.32 2.30
N THR A 242 -27.50 21.36 1.01
CA THR A 242 -27.20 22.54 0.18
C THR A 242 -25.91 23.31 0.46
N ARG A 243 -25.05 23.44 -0.56
CA ARG A 243 -25.09 24.59 -1.50
C ARG A 243 -24.10 24.36 -2.66
N MET A 244 -24.62 23.99 -3.83
CA MET A 244 -23.86 24.10 -5.08
C MET A 244 -23.73 25.59 -5.42
N HIS A 245 -22.53 26.13 -5.35
CA HIS A 245 -22.20 27.39 -6.02
C HIS A 245 -21.63 27.06 -7.40
N SER A 246 -22.53 27.11 -8.37
CA SER A 246 -22.20 27.35 -9.77
C SER A 246 -21.55 28.73 -9.88
N LYS A 247 -20.28 28.78 -10.31
CA LYS A 247 -19.68 29.98 -10.90
C LYS A 247 -19.15 29.62 -12.28
N MET A 248 -19.96 30.06 -13.23
CA MET A 248 -19.74 30.17 -14.64
C MET A 248 -18.86 31.41 -14.93
N LEU A 249 -18.09 31.35 -16.03
CA LEU A 249 -17.45 32.48 -16.77
C LEU A 249 -16.15 33.02 -16.14
N LEU A 250 -15.05 33.33 -16.85
CA LEU A 250 -14.84 33.68 -18.26
C LEU A 250 -13.49 33.14 -18.78
N THR A 251 -13.52 32.72 -20.03
CA THR A 251 -12.41 32.68 -20.99
C THR A 251 -11.67 34.02 -21.10
N LYS A 252 -10.33 34.00 -21.06
CA LYS A 252 -9.49 35.00 -21.73
C LYS A 252 -8.40 34.27 -22.53
N ILE A 253 -8.65 34.16 -23.82
CA ILE A 253 -7.64 33.90 -24.84
C ILE A 253 -6.90 35.22 -25.04
N SER A 254 -5.59 35.23 -24.85
CA SER A 254 -4.72 36.33 -25.27
C SER A 254 -3.51 35.72 -25.97
N HIS A 255 -3.57 35.68 -27.31
CA HIS A 255 -2.38 35.63 -28.15
C HIS A 255 -1.64 36.97 -28.06
N PRO A 256 -0.31 36.96 -28.20
CA PRO A 256 0.33 38.01 -28.97
C PRO A 256 1.08 37.45 -30.19
N HIS A 257 0.82 38.12 -31.30
CA HIS A 257 1.45 38.01 -32.60
C HIS A 257 2.96 38.22 -32.57
N CYS A 258 3.59 37.57 -33.57
CA CYS A 258 4.81 37.94 -34.27
C CYS A 258 5.13 39.45 -34.28
N ILE A 259 6.42 39.76 -34.06
CA ILE A 259 7.25 40.52 -35.01
C ILE A 259 8.57 39.77 -35.14
#